data_AF-A0A661ITM0-F1
#
_entry.id   AF-A0A661ITM0-F1
#
_cell.length_a   1.000
_cell.length_b   1.000
_cell.length_c   1.000
_cell.angle_alpha   90.00
_cell.angle_beta   90.00
_cell.angle_gamma   90.00
#
_symmetry.space_group_name_H-M   'P 1'
#
loop_
_entity.id
_entity.type
_entity.pdbx_description
1 polymer ?
#
loop_
_entity_poly.entity_id
_entity_poly.type
_entity_poly.pdbx_seq_one_letter_code
_entity_poly.pdbx_strand_id
1 'polypeptide(L)' 'MTDAHLKSLKEVKREYILKVLEESEWDLERASQLLKISSSLLRRHLREYGIKLPPRDKGKG' A
#
# COMPACT_ATOMS: atom_id res chain seq x y z
N MET A 1 -2.88 -20.50 -25.18
CA MET A 1 -2.58 -19.06 -25.32
C MET A 1 -2.88 -18.43 -23.98
N THR A 2 -1.89 -17.87 -23.30
CA THR A 2 -2.06 -17.27 -21.97
C THR A 2 -2.85 -15.98 -22.11
N ASP A 3 -4.08 -16.00 -21.60
CA ASP A 3 -4.94 -14.84 -21.45
C ASP A 3 -4.23 -13.84 -20.54
N ALA A 4 -3.52 -12.87 -21.12
CA ALA A 4 -2.90 -11.78 -20.40
C ALA A 4 -4.04 -10.86 -19.94
N HIS A 5 -4.67 -11.21 -18.82
CA HIS A 5 -5.72 -10.40 -18.22
C HIS A 5 -5.17 -9.01 -17.94
N LEU A 6 -5.59 -8.03 -18.73
CA LEU A 6 -5.18 -6.64 -18.58
C LEU A 6 -5.72 -6.14 -17.23
N LYS A 7 -4.82 -5.91 -16.28
CA LYS A 7 -5.19 -5.39 -14.96
C LYS A 7 -5.89 -4.03 -15.11
N SER A 8 -6.94 -3.84 -14.33
CA SER A 8 -7.56 -2.54 -14.18
C SER A 8 -6.59 -1.55 -13.52
N LEU A 9 -6.79 -0.26 -13.77
CA LEU A 9 -6.05 0.80 -13.08
C LEU A 9 -6.16 0.68 -11.55
N LYS A 10 -7.29 0.17 -11.05
CA LYS A 10 -7.52 -0.07 -9.63
C LYS A 10 -6.57 -1.13 -9.08
N GLU A 11 -6.37 -2.23 -9.80
CA GLU A 11 -5.47 -3.31 -9.40
C GLU A 11 -4.02 -2.88 -9.47
N VAL A 12 -3.60 -2.23 -10.56
CA VAL A 12 -2.24 -1.69 -10.70
C VAL A 12 -1.93 -0.71 -9.58
N LYS A 13 -2.86 0.19 -9.25
CA LYS A 13 -2.68 1.15 -8.15
C LYS A 13 -2.62 0.46 -6.78
N ARG A 14 -3.44 -0.56 -6.55
CA ARG A 14 -3.43 -1.35 -5.31
C ARG A 14 -2.09 -2.07 -5.13
N GLU A 15 -1.60 -2.73 -6.17
CA GLU A 15 -0.31 -3.44 -6.15
C GLU A 15 0.86 -2.48 -5.91
N TYR A 16 0.85 -1.32 -6.56
CA TYR A 16 1.88 -0.31 -6.37
C TYR A 16 1.91 0.22 -4.93
N ILE A 17 0.75 0.50 -4.33
CA ILE A 17 0.66 0.92 -2.92
C ILE A 17 1.18 -0.17 -1.99
N LEU A 18 0.84 -1.43 -2.22
CA LEU A 18 1.34 -2.56 -1.43
C LEU A 18 2.86 -2.68 -1.50
N LYS A 19 3.43 -2.62 -2.71
CA LYS A 19 4.88 -2.66 -2.90
C LYS A 19 5.59 -1.54 -2.14
N VAL A 20 5.08 -0.30 -2.21
CA VAL A 20 5.70 0.81 -1.48
C VAL A 20 5.55 0.65 0.03
N LEU A 21 4.45 0.09 0.53
CA LEU A 21 4.30 -0.23 1.96
C LEU A 21 5.30 -1.29 2.41
N GLU A 22 5.55 -2.32 1.60
CA GLU A 22 6.56 -3.34 1.90
C GLU A 22 7.97 -2.75 1.91
N GLU A 23 8.32 -1.95 0.90
CA GLU A 23 9.61 -1.24 0.81
C GLU A 23 9.83 -0.22 1.93
N SER A 24 8.75 0.35 2.47
CA SER A 24 8.79 1.28 3.60
C SER A 24 8.67 0.59 4.96
N GLU A 25 8.73 -0.74 5.03
CA GLU A 25 8.55 -1.51 6.26
C GLU A 25 7.24 -1.16 6.99
N TRP A 26 6.19 -0.89 6.22
CA TRP A 26 4.86 -0.50 6.69
C TRP A 26 4.80 0.83 7.47
N ASP A 27 5.86 1.66 7.39
CA ASP A 27 5.83 3.04 7.85
C ASP A 27 4.96 3.90 6.92
N LEU A 28 3.80 4.32 7.43
CA LEU A 28 2.83 5.13 6.67
C LEU A 28 3.34 6.52 6.30
N GLU A 29 4.19 7.12 7.12
CA GLU A 29 4.75 8.43 6.83
C GLU A 29 5.72 8.31 5.66
N ARG A 30 6.68 7.39 5.76
CA ARG A 30 7.65 7.10 4.70
C ARG A 30 6.96 6.66 3.41
N ALA A 31 5.98 5.75 3.49
CA ALA A 31 5.20 5.32 2.33
C ALA A 31 4.48 6.49 1.65
N SER A 32 3.88 7.40 2.44
CA SER A 32 3.17 8.56 1.88
C SER A 32 4.10 9.52 1.14
N GLN A 33 5.32 9.70 1.65
CA GLN A 33 6.36 10.49 0.98
C GLN A 33 6.81 9.85 -0.34
N LEU A 34 7.07 8.53 -0.35
CA LEU A 34 7.46 7.79 -1.55
C LEU A 34 6.36 7.81 -2.62
N LEU A 35 5.10 7.68 -2.21
CA LEU A 35 3.93 7.78 -3.08
C LEU A 35 3.61 9.22 -3.50
N LYS A 36 4.26 10.23 -2.91
CA LYS A 36 4.02 11.66 -3.12
C LYS A 36 2.56 12.06 -2.89
N ILE A 37 1.95 11.51 -1.84
CA ILE A 37 0.59 11.83 -1.41
C ILE A 37 0.57 12.16 0.08
N SER A 38 -0.51 12.80 0.55
CA SER A 38 -0.69 12.98 1.98
C SER A 38 -0.93 11.64 2.68
N SER A 39 -0.51 11.53 3.94
CA SER A 39 -0.78 10.33 4.74
C SER A 39 -2.28 10.10 4.97
N SER A 40 -3.10 11.17 4.94
CA SER A 40 -4.56 11.07 4.99
C SER A 40 -5.14 10.39 3.74
N LEU A 41 -4.61 10.71 2.55
CA LEU A 41 -5.00 10.08 1.29
C LEU A 41 -4.52 8.63 1.23
N LEU A 42 -3.30 8.35 1.70
CA LEU A 42 -2.81 6.97 1.82
C LEU A 42 -3.76 6.13 2.68
N ARG A 43 -4.10 6.59 3.90
CA ARG A 43 -5.04 5.90 4.79
C ARG A 43 -6.42 5.69 4.14
N ARG A 44 -6.90 6.63 3.34
CA ARG A 44 -8.14 6.47 2.58
C ARG A 44 -8.02 5.35 1.56
N HIS A 45 -6.94 5.31 0.78
CA HIS A 45 -6.69 4.22 -0.17
C HIS A 45 -6.56 2.85 0.50
N LEU A 46 -5.94 2.76 1.69
CA LEU A 46 -5.89 1.49 2.42
C LEU A 46 -7.29 0.97 2.75
N ARG A 47 -8.21 1.85 3.18
CA ARG A 47 -9.61 1.48 3.42
C ARG A 47 -10.33 1.08 2.14
N GLU A 48 -10.19 1.87 1.07
CA GLU A 48 -10.82 1.61 -0.23
C GLU A 48 -10.37 0.29 -0.88
N TYR A 49 -9.10 -0.09 -0.65
CA TYR A 49 -8.51 -1.32 -1.19
C TYR A 49 -8.51 -2.51 -0.22
N GLY A 50 -9.07 -2.34 0.98
CA GLY A 50 -9.11 -3.38 2.01
C GLY A 50 -7.73 -3.84 2.49
N ILE A 51 -6.71 -2.98 2.38
CA ILE A 51 -5.35 -3.27 2.83
C ILE A 51 -5.29 -3.11 4.34
N LYS A 52 -5.02 -4.20 5.04
CA LYS A 52 -4.82 -4.21 6.50
C LYS A 52 -3.34 -4.02 6.80
N LEU A 53 -3.04 -3.16 7.76
CA LEU A 53 -1.68 -3.03 8.28
C LEU A 53 -1.33 -4.29 9.08
N PRO A 54 -0.08 -4.76 9.01
CA PRO A 54 0.38 -5.78 9.92
C PRO A 54 0.23 -5.26 11.36
N PRO A 55 0.00 -6.15 12.33
CA PRO A 55 0.08 -5.76 13.73
C PRO A 55 1.42 -5.08 13.94
N ARG A 56 1.39 -3.87 14.52
CA ARG A 56 2.63 -3.23 14.99
C ARG A 56 3.26 -4.23 15.94
N ASP A 57 4.41 -4.79 15.54
CA ASP A 57 5.21 -5.55 16.47
C ASP A 57 5.62 -4.55 17.55
N LYS A 58 4.93 -4.61 18.70
CA LYS A 58 5.39 -3.92 19.89
C LYS A 58 6.64 -4.68 20.27
N GLY A 59 7.78 -4.29 19.69
CA GLY A 59 9.06 -4.88 20.02
C GLY A 59 9.14 -5.05 21.52
N LYS A 60 9.43 -6.28 21.96
CA LYS A 60 9.83 -6.55 23.34
C LYS A 60 11.02 -5.64 23.64
N GLY A 61 10.82 -4.63 24.48
CA GLY A 61 11.84 -3.66 24.88
C GLY A 61 11.24 -2.65 25.83
#